data_AF-A0A3N6CJ39-F1
#
_entry.id   AF-A0A3N6CJ39-F1
#
_cell.length_a   1.000
_cell.length_b   1.000
_cell.length_c   1.000
_cell.angle_alpha   90.00
_cell.angle_beta   90.00
_cell.angle_gamma   90.00
#
_symmetry.space_group_name_H-M   'P 1'
#
loop_
_entity.id
_entity.type
_entity.pdbx_description
1 polymer ?
#
loop_
_entity_poly.entity_id
_entity_poly.type
_entity_poly.pdbx_seq_one_letter_code
_entity_poly.pdbx_strand_id
1 'polypeptide(L)' 'MTEVLRVGRTLYAATTTHRPNGLLRGGRGVLRSTDDGRTWGSVSAGLQNLDATSLAASSDGSALYVGTIDGGVHRMAVRH' A
#
# COMPACT_ATOMS: atom_id res chain seq x y z
N MET A 1 2.19 -4.74 11.14
CA MET A 1 1.78 -5.86 10.28
C MET A 1 2.04 -5.43 8.84
N THR A 2 2.54 -6.32 8.00
CA THR A 2 2.79 -6.01 6.58
C THR A 2 2.08 -7.07 5.74
N GLU A 3 1.21 -6.63 4.85
CA GLU A 3 0.56 -7.48 3.86
C GLU A 3 1.12 -7.17 2.48
N VAL A 4 1.35 -8.20 1.66
CA VAL A 4 1.73 -8.05 0.25
C VAL A 4 0.67 -8.70 -0.62
N LEU A 5 0.13 -7.93 -1.56
CA LEU A 5 -0.87 -8.36 -2.53
C LEU A 5 -0.31 -8.26 -3.95
N ARG A 6 -0.51 -9.29 -4.76
CA ARG A 6 -0.18 -9.27 -6.19
C ARG A 6 -1.43 -8.96 -7.01
N VAL A 7 -1.32 -7.96 -7.90
CA VAL A 7 -2.34 -7.62 -8.91
C VAL A 7 -1.66 -7.68 -10.28
N GLY A 8 -1.92 -8.75 -11.04
CA GLY A 8 -1.22 -9.04 -12.28
C GLY A 8 0.30 -9.19 -12.08
N ARG A 9 1.08 -8.33 -12.75
CA ARG A 9 2.56 -8.28 -12.63
C ARG A 9 3.05 -7.34 -11.53
N THR A 10 2.15 -6.63 -10.87
CA THR A 10 2.50 -5.60 -9.88
C THR A 10 2.30 -6.16 -8.48
N LEU A 11 3.23 -5.86 -7.58
CA LEU A 11 3.10 -6.13 -6.15
C LEU A 11 2.73 -4.84 -5.42
N TYR A 12 1.86 -4.97 -4.43
CA TYR A 12 1.47 -3.90 -3.51
C TYR A 12 1.75 -4.34 -2.08
N ALA A 13 2.29 -3.46 -1.25
CA ALA A 13 2.57 -3.73 0.15
C ALA A 13 1.91 -2.69 1.05
N ALA A 14 1.15 -3.13 2.05
CA ALA A 14 0.62 -2.28 3.12
C ALA A 14 1.64 -2.22 4.26
N THR A 15 2.02 -1.01 4.66
CA THR A 15 3.09 -0.76 5.62
C THR A 15 2.66 0.21 6.70
N THR A 16 2.90 -0.17 7.96
CA THR A 16 2.58 0.65 9.14
C THR A 16 3.83 1.23 9.80
N THR A 17 5.01 1.24 9.14
CA THR A 17 6.29 1.47 9.82
C THR A 17 6.46 2.90 10.34
N HIS A 18 5.85 3.17 11.47
CA HIS A 18 6.09 4.30 12.36
C HIS A 18 7.29 3.95 13.25
N ARG A 19 8.44 4.57 13.01
CA ARG A 19 9.53 4.60 14.00
C ARG A 19 9.67 6.02 14.55
N PRO A 20 9.46 6.25 15.87
CA PRO A 20 9.49 7.59 16.44
C PRO A 20 10.84 8.30 16.24
N ASN A 21 11.95 7.56 16.10
CA ASN A 21 13.31 8.10 16.21
C ASN A 21 14.25 7.81 15.02
N GLY A 22 13.75 7.65 13.79
CA GLY A 22 14.58 7.78 12.59
C GLY A 22 14.57 6.62 11.60
N LEU A 23 14.22 6.99 10.36
CA LEU A 23 14.29 6.27 9.08
C LEU A 23 13.30 5.09 8.95
N LEU A 24 12.30 5.14 8.06
CA LEU A 24 12.35 5.53 6.65
C LEU A 24 11.19 6.50 6.29
N ARG A 25 11.50 7.77 5.97
CA ARG A 25 10.54 8.63 5.27
C ARG A 25 10.21 7.95 3.93
N GLY A 26 9.02 7.36 3.83
CA GLY A 26 8.55 6.68 2.62
C GLY A 26 8.09 5.23 2.80
N GLY A 27 8.29 4.61 3.96
CA GLY A 27 7.88 3.23 4.26
C GLY A 27 6.55 3.10 5.03
N ARG A 28 5.67 4.09 4.93
CA ARG A 28 4.28 4.05 5.44
C ARG A 28 3.30 4.15 4.29
N GLY A 29 2.15 3.52 4.45
CA GLY A 29 1.06 3.47 3.49
C GLY A 29 1.21 2.30 2.53
N VAL A 30 0.79 2.51 1.29
CA VAL A 30 0.85 1.51 0.22
C VAL A 30 2.07 1.76 -0.66
N LEU A 31 2.87 0.72 -0.83
CA LEU A 31 4.01 0.67 -1.73
C LEU A 31 3.66 -0.18 -2.96
N ARG A 32 4.23 0.16 -4.11
CA ARG A 32 4.09 -0.56 -5.39
C ARG A 32 5.46 -1.01 -5.90
N SER A 33 5.53 -2.22 -6.40
CA SER A 33 6.68 -2.74 -7.14
C SER A 33 6.25 -3.34 -8.48
N THR A 34 7.02 -3.07 -9.53
CA THR A 34 6.84 -3.60 -10.89
C THR A 34 7.99 -4.50 -11.33
N ASP A 35 8.95 -4.76 -10.44
CA ASP A 35 10.19 -5.50 -10.71
C ASP A 35 10.35 -6.71 -9.78
N ASP A 36 9.22 -7.34 -9.44
CA ASP A 36 9.08 -8.48 -8.52
C ASP A 36 9.65 -8.19 -7.11
N GLY A 37 9.46 -6.97 -6.62
CA GLY A 37 9.80 -6.57 -5.26
C GLY A 37 11.25 -6.11 -5.06
N ARG A 38 12.02 -5.90 -6.14
CA ARG A 38 13.40 -5.40 -6.07
C ARG A 38 13.43 -3.92 -5.68
N THR A 39 12.49 -3.13 -6.19
CA THR A 39 12.30 -1.73 -5.82
C THR A 39 10.84 -1.44 -5.52
N TRP A 40 10.61 -0.47 -4.64
CA TRP A 40 9.28 -0.08 -4.16
C TRP A 40 9.11 1.43 -4.22
N GLY A 41 8.03 1.88 -4.85
CA GLY A 41 7.62 3.29 -4.87
C GLY A 41 6.35 3.50 -4.06
N SER A 42 6.24 4.61 -3.33
CA SER A 42 5.01 4.92 -2.60
C SER A 42 3.89 5.31 -3.56
N VAL A 43 2.71 4.69 -3.40
CA VAL A 43 1.49 5.01 -4.14
C VAL A 43 0.39 5.52 -3.21
N SER A 44 0.75 5.95 -2.01
CA SER A 44 -0.19 6.36 -0.94
C SER A 44 -0.89 7.70 -1.17
N ALA A 45 -0.74 8.30 -2.36
CA ALA A 45 -1.34 9.59 -2.67
C ALA A 45 -2.87 9.52 -2.53
N GLY A 46 -3.43 10.46 -1.74
CA GLY A 46 -4.86 10.50 -1.44
C GLY A 46 -5.31 9.67 -0.22
N LEU A 47 -4.42 8.88 0.39
CA LEU A 47 -4.71 8.28 1.69
C LEU A 47 -4.57 9.32 2.80
N GLN A 48 -5.64 9.52 3.56
CA GLN A 48 -5.63 10.40 4.73
C GLN A 48 -4.91 9.73 5.92
N ASN A 49 -4.97 8.41 6.00
CA ASN A 49 -4.27 7.60 6.98
C ASN A 49 -3.25 6.68 6.30
N LEU A 50 -1.98 6.80 6.71
CA LEU A 50 -0.86 6.03 6.15
C LEU A 50 -0.54 4.77 6.93
N ASP A 51 -1.26 4.45 8.00
CA ASP A 51 -1.10 3.19 8.73
C ASP A 51 -1.89 2.07 8.06
N ALA A 52 -1.48 1.73 6.83
CA ALA A 52 -2.09 0.67 6.04
C ALA A 52 -1.75 -0.70 6.61
N THR A 53 -2.77 -1.48 6.94
CA THR A 53 -2.65 -2.82 7.54
C THR A 53 -3.11 -3.94 6.63
N SER A 54 -4.02 -3.65 5.69
CA SER A 54 -4.54 -4.65 4.78
C SER A 54 -4.79 -4.16 3.35
N LEU A 55 -4.75 -5.10 2.41
CA LEU A 55 -4.97 -4.86 0.99
C LEU A 55 -5.95 -5.87 0.39
N ALA A 56 -6.86 -5.37 -0.44
CA ALA A 56 -7.64 -6.19 -1.37
C ALA A 56 -7.70 -5.51 -2.74
N ALA A 57 -7.89 -6.27 -3.80
CA ALA A 57 -8.08 -5.72 -5.14
C ALA A 57 -9.49 -6.00 -5.64
N SER A 58 -10.01 -5.11 -6.50
CA SER A 58 -11.19 -5.44 -7.29
C SER A 58 -10.90 -6.61 -8.23
N SER A 59 -11.94 -7.34 -8.62
CA SER A 59 -11.82 -8.53 -9.48
C SER A 59 -11.19 -8.25 -10.85
N ASP A 60 -11.35 -7.03 -11.36
CA ASP A 60 -10.74 -6.53 -12.60
C ASP A 60 -9.33 -5.93 -12.40
N GLY A 61 -8.84 -5.84 -11.15
CA GLY A 61 -7.57 -5.23 -10.80
C GLY A 61 -7.50 -3.71 -10.97
N SER A 62 -8.60 -3.03 -11.26
CA SER A 62 -8.65 -1.57 -11.48
C SER A 62 -8.63 -0.74 -10.19
N ALA A 63 -8.88 -1.38 -9.05
CA ALA A 63 -8.91 -0.73 -7.75
C ALA A 63 -8.22 -1.56 -6.67
N LEU A 64 -7.65 -0.83 -5.71
CA LEU A 64 -7.18 -1.37 -4.43
C LEU A 64 -8.03 -0.82 -3.30
N TYR A 65 -8.33 -1.69 -2.34
CA TYR A 65 -8.97 -1.37 -1.08
C TYR A 65 -7.90 -1.51 0.01
N VAL A 66 -7.75 -0.46 0.81
CA VAL A 66 -6.70 -0.36 1.82
C VAL A 66 -7.37 -0.24 3.19
N GLY A 67 -7.19 -1.22 4.05
CA GLY A 67 -7.55 -1.09 5.46
C GLY A 67 -6.49 -0.32 6.21
N THR A 68 -6.92 0.59 7.08
CA THR A 68 -6.03 1.41 7.91
C THR A 68 -6.33 1.21 9.39
N ILE A 69 -5.31 1.39 10.25
CA ILE A 69 -5.50 1.42 11.70
C ILE A 69 -6.44 2.57 12.06
N ASP A 70 -7.54 2.28 12.77
CA ASP A 70 -8.52 3.26 13.26
C ASP A 70 -9.21 4.14 12.19
N GLY A 71 -8.92 3.96 10.90
CA GLY A 71 -9.33 4.86 9.80
C GLY A 71 -10.29 4.26 8.76
N GLY A 72 -10.69 2.99 8.92
CA GLY A 72 -11.58 2.32 7.98
C GLY A 72 -10.91 1.88 6.68
N VAL A 73 -11.71 1.67 5.63
CA VAL A 73 -11.27 1.18 4.31
C VAL A 73 -11.28 2.30 3.28
N HIS A 74 -10.16 2.49 2.58
CA HIS A 74 -10.01 3.47 1.50
C HIS A 74 -9.91 2.79 0.14
N ARG A 75 -10.58 3.35 -0.88
CA ARG A 75 -10.45 2.90 -2.27
C ARG A 75 -9.45 3.76 -3.03
N MET A 76 -8.55 3.10 -3.74
CA MET A 76 -7.54 3.72 -4.60
C MET A 76 -7.65 3.16 -6.01
N ALA A 77 -7.53 4.02 -7.03
CA ALA A 77 -7.46 3.58 -8.41
C ALA A 77 -6.07 3.02 -8.71
N VAL A 78 -6.01 1.82 -9.29
CA VAL A 78 -4.78 1.25 -9.83
C VAL A 78 -4.60 1.82 -11.23
N ARG A 79 -3.64 2.72 -11.38
CA ARG A 79 -3.22 3.16 -12.71
C ARG A 79 -2.25 2.12 -13.26
N HIS A 80 -2.57 1.57 -14.43
CA HIS A 80 -1.73 0.63 -15.18
C HIS A 80 -0.38 1.27 -15.53
#